data_AF-A0A6A4V3E2-F1
#
_entry.id   AF-A0A6A4V3E2-F1
#
_cell.length_a   1.000
_cell.length_b   1.000
_cell.length_c   1.000
_cell.angle_alpha   90.00
_cell.angle_beta   90.00
_cell.angle_gamma   90.00
#
_symmetry.space_group_name_H-M   'P 1'
#
loop_
_entity.id
_entity.type
_entity.pdbx_description
1 polymer ?
#
loop_
_entity_poly.entity_id
_entity_poly.type
_entity_poly.pdbx_seq_one_letter_code
_entity_poly.pdbx_strand_id
1 'polypeptide(L)'
;MHDGQNLFDDQKAAYGASWRFMETMLDPKCPKMRVLGISNSESFEGRIDEYSPYVRRSFKGEGLSRPCGGKGDLYLSYVMNEVLPKYRSKYPTTKVYMGGSSLGGVITLIAALDYADQIDGAFGLSNSWWFVEKQLVRKIEHFKGVLPPFYLDTGTKESENPKTNLGYLKSQETILNALILKENNGIKAEVIQGAKHFETDWAIRLLEVLIWLIK
;
A
#
# COMPACT_ATOMS: atom_id res chain seq x y z
N MET A 1 5.41 -7.00 1.23
CA MET A 1 5.32 -5.53 1.41
C MET A 1 6.03 -4.84 0.27
N HIS A 2 5.38 -3.80 -0.25
CA HIS A 2 5.96 -2.86 -1.19
C HIS A 2 7.06 -2.03 -0.50
N ASP A 3 7.96 -1.44 -1.29
CA ASP A 3 9.06 -0.58 -0.81
C ASP A 3 10.02 -1.33 0.12
N GLY A 4 10.41 -2.55 -0.29
CA GLY A 4 11.29 -3.44 0.48
C GLY A 4 12.59 -2.79 0.96
N GLN A 5 13.13 -1.84 0.21
CA GLN A 5 14.35 -1.11 0.58
C GLN A 5 14.19 -0.21 1.82
N ASN A 6 12.96 0.18 2.15
CA ASN A 6 12.65 1.08 3.27
C ASN A 6 12.24 0.34 4.55
N LEU A 7 12.27 -1.00 4.59
CA LEU A 7 11.64 -1.71 5.72
C LEU A 7 12.49 -1.74 7.01
N PHE A 8 13.81 -1.86 6.90
CA PHE A 8 14.63 -2.30 8.04
C PHE A 8 15.81 -1.39 8.41
N ASP A 9 16.40 -0.69 7.44
CA ASP A 9 17.70 -0.02 7.63
C ASP A 9 17.60 1.44 7.16
N ASP A 10 17.67 2.38 8.10
CA ASP A 10 17.57 3.82 7.83
C ASP A 10 18.64 4.29 6.83
N GLN A 11 19.83 3.69 6.82
CA GLN A 11 20.92 4.08 5.91
C GLN A 11 20.70 3.60 4.47
N LYS A 12 19.88 2.57 4.29
CA LYS A 12 19.54 2.02 2.96
C LYS A 12 18.19 2.49 2.45
N ALA A 13 17.40 3.14 3.30
CA ALA A 13 16.11 3.67 2.93
C ALA A 13 16.25 4.84 1.94
N ALA A 14 15.39 4.86 0.92
CA ALA A 14 15.43 5.85 -0.14
C ALA A 14 15.20 7.30 0.35
N TYR A 15 14.55 7.46 1.51
CA TYR A 15 14.18 8.75 2.07
C TYR A 15 14.84 9.05 3.42
N GLY A 16 15.89 8.29 3.78
CA GLY A 16 16.69 8.52 4.99
C GLY A 16 16.05 8.03 6.30
N ALA A 17 14.92 7.32 6.22
CA ALA A 17 14.29 6.66 7.35
C ALA A 17 13.61 5.37 6.90
N SER A 18 13.65 4.34 7.71
CA SER A 18 12.95 3.08 7.48
C SER A 18 11.64 2.99 8.27
N TRP A 19 10.85 1.98 7.96
CA TRP A 19 9.66 1.60 8.72
C TRP A 19 9.99 0.95 10.06
N ARG A 20 11.28 0.73 10.35
CA ARG A 20 11.76 0.06 11.57
C ARG A 20 11.02 -1.25 11.83
N PHE A 21 10.73 -1.99 10.76
CA PHE A 21 9.84 -3.14 10.81
C PHE A 21 10.35 -4.23 11.77
N MET A 22 11.67 -4.34 11.92
CA MET A 22 12.29 -5.26 12.88
C MET A 22 11.90 -4.93 14.32
N GLU A 23 11.82 -3.64 14.69
CA GLU A 23 11.40 -3.23 16.03
C GLU A 23 9.94 -3.66 16.28
N THR A 24 9.06 -3.45 15.29
CA THR A 24 7.67 -3.91 15.37
C THR A 24 7.57 -5.43 15.51
N MET A 25 8.38 -6.20 14.79
CA MET A 25 8.39 -7.66 14.87
C MET A 25 8.93 -8.21 16.19
N LEU A 26 9.72 -7.42 16.93
CA LEU A 26 10.23 -7.78 18.25
C LEU A 26 9.24 -7.46 19.37
N ASP A 27 8.19 -6.69 19.11
CA ASP A 27 7.13 -6.44 20.09
C ASP A 27 6.37 -7.74 20.42
N PRO A 28 6.22 -8.13 21.69
CA PRO A 28 5.53 -9.35 22.08
C PRO A 28 4.07 -9.46 21.63
N LYS A 29 3.41 -8.33 21.35
CA LYS A 29 2.04 -8.29 20.83
C LYS A 29 1.98 -8.50 19.32
N CYS A 30 3.11 -8.37 18.63
CA CYS A 30 3.16 -8.50 17.18
C CYS A 30 2.86 -9.95 16.77
N PRO A 31 1.92 -10.16 15.82
CA PRO A 31 1.65 -11.48 15.29
C PRO A 31 2.91 -12.10 14.68
N LYS A 32 3.11 -13.41 14.91
CA LYS A 32 4.25 -14.11 14.31
C LYS A 32 4.07 -14.19 12.80
N MET A 33 4.99 -13.58 12.06
CA MET A 33 4.95 -13.54 10.61
C MET A 33 6.33 -13.65 10.00
N ARG A 34 6.39 -13.92 8.70
CA ARG A 34 7.57 -13.67 7.89
C ARG A 34 7.31 -12.48 6.99
N VAL A 35 8.34 -11.67 6.78
CA VAL A 35 8.24 -10.46 5.96
C VAL A 35 9.03 -10.65 4.67
N LEU A 36 8.34 -10.48 3.55
CA LEU A 36 8.94 -10.39 2.23
C LEU A 36 8.85 -8.93 1.76
N GLY A 37 9.98 -8.24 1.76
CA GLY A 37 10.11 -6.89 1.19
C GLY A 37 10.43 -6.98 -0.29
N ILE A 38 9.69 -6.24 -1.12
CA ILE A 38 9.90 -6.16 -2.57
C ILE A 38 10.31 -4.73 -2.88
N SER A 39 11.60 -4.53 -3.17
CA SER A 39 12.10 -3.21 -3.55
C SER A 39 11.49 -2.76 -4.87
N ASN A 40 11.21 -1.47 -4.97
CA ASN A 40 10.78 -0.84 -6.22
C ASN A 40 11.98 -0.36 -7.05
N SER A 41 11.70 0.16 -8.25
CA SER A 41 12.66 0.85 -9.10
C SER A 41 13.44 1.96 -8.39
N GLU A 42 14.72 2.09 -8.69
CA GLU A 42 15.59 3.17 -8.18
C GLU A 42 15.13 4.59 -8.56
N SER A 43 14.30 4.73 -9.60
CA SER A 43 13.77 6.01 -10.05
C SER A 43 12.34 6.24 -9.57
N PHE A 44 11.98 7.49 -9.28
CA PHE A 44 10.62 7.84 -8.88
C PHE A 44 9.58 7.48 -9.97
N GLU A 45 9.85 7.81 -11.24
CA GLU A 45 8.97 7.42 -12.35
C GLU A 45 8.88 5.91 -12.53
N GLY A 46 9.96 5.16 -12.28
CA GLY A 46 9.93 3.70 -12.29
C GLY A 46 9.07 3.11 -11.18
N ARG A 47 9.11 3.69 -9.98
CA ARG A 47 8.20 3.30 -8.89
C ARG A 47 6.74 3.57 -9.26
N ILE A 48 6.45 4.68 -9.95
CA ILE A 48 5.11 4.96 -10.47
C ILE A 48 4.70 3.94 -11.54
N ASP A 49 5.62 3.56 -12.44
CA ASP A 49 5.37 2.50 -13.44
C ASP A 49 4.91 1.21 -12.76
N GLU A 50 5.64 0.77 -11.73
CA GLU A 50 5.39 -0.48 -11.00
C GLU A 50 4.12 -0.43 -10.14
N TYR A 51 3.78 0.71 -9.55
CA TYR A 51 2.68 0.81 -8.58
C TYR A 51 1.36 1.32 -9.16
N SER A 52 1.31 1.55 -10.48
CA SER A 52 0.06 1.92 -11.13
C SER A 52 -0.10 1.24 -12.49
N PRO A 53 -1.24 0.59 -12.78
CA PRO A 53 -1.55 0.10 -14.12
C PRO A 53 -2.06 1.23 -15.03
N TYR A 54 -2.23 2.45 -14.51
CA TYR A 54 -2.78 3.57 -15.25
C TYR A 54 -1.67 4.55 -15.62
N VAL A 55 -1.46 4.75 -16.93
CA VAL A 55 -0.47 5.73 -17.42
C VAL A 55 -0.96 7.14 -17.14
N ARG A 56 -0.08 7.96 -16.55
CA ARG A 56 -0.24 9.42 -16.46
C ARG A 56 0.77 10.12 -17.36
N ARG A 57 0.26 11.04 -18.17
CA ARG A 57 1.06 11.82 -19.14
C ARG A 57 1.60 13.14 -18.58
N SER A 58 1.01 13.67 -17.51
CA SER A 58 1.49 14.88 -16.85
C SER A 58 0.96 14.95 -15.42
N PHE A 59 1.82 15.35 -14.49
CA PHE A 59 1.43 15.79 -13.16
C PHE A 59 2.02 17.18 -12.90
N LYS A 60 1.16 18.20 -12.81
CA LYS A 60 1.60 19.57 -12.48
C LYS A 60 2.08 19.56 -11.03
N GLY A 61 3.38 19.78 -10.82
CA GLY A 61 3.96 20.00 -9.48
C GLY A 61 5.00 18.99 -9.01
N GLU A 62 5.20 17.86 -9.70
CA GLU A 62 6.20 16.84 -9.27
C GLU A 62 7.36 16.64 -10.26
N GLY A 63 7.49 17.51 -11.27
CA GLY A 63 8.67 17.50 -12.13
C GLY A 63 8.91 16.17 -12.87
N LEU A 64 7.84 15.40 -13.15
CA LEU A 64 7.96 14.15 -13.92
C LEU A 64 8.70 14.41 -15.23
N SER A 65 9.79 13.69 -15.46
CA SER A 65 10.61 13.82 -16.67
C SER A 65 9.96 13.15 -17.89
N ARG A 66 9.00 12.25 -17.66
CA ARG A 66 8.28 11.50 -18.70
C ARG A 66 6.89 11.06 -18.23
N PRO A 67 6.01 10.62 -19.15
CA PRO A 67 4.86 9.79 -18.79
C PRO A 67 5.30 8.54 -18.02
N CYS A 68 4.57 8.18 -16.97
CA CYS A 68 4.86 7.04 -16.11
C CYS A 68 3.56 6.38 -15.62
N GLY A 69 3.68 5.18 -15.05
CA GLY A 69 2.55 4.28 -14.80
C GLY A 69 2.39 3.27 -15.94
N GLY A 70 1.40 2.38 -15.80
CA GLY A 70 1.05 1.39 -16.82
C GLY A 70 1.64 -0.01 -16.61
N LYS A 71 2.48 -0.24 -15.60
CA LYS A 71 3.09 -1.56 -15.36
C LYS A 71 2.62 -2.22 -14.06
N GLY A 72 1.64 -1.64 -13.36
CA GLY A 72 1.04 -2.21 -12.14
C GLY A 72 0.61 -3.68 -12.29
N ASP A 73 -0.07 -4.02 -13.39
CA ASP A 73 -0.53 -5.39 -13.60
C ASP A 73 0.65 -6.36 -13.83
N LEU A 74 1.70 -5.91 -14.53
CA LEU A 74 2.93 -6.68 -14.71
C LEU A 74 3.67 -6.89 -13.39
N TYR A 75 3.78 -5.83 -12.58
CA TYR A 75 4.36 -5.90 -11.26
C TYR A 75 3.61 -6.89 -10.36
N LEU A 76 2.28 -6.79 -10.28
CA LEU A 76 1.50 -7.72 -9.46
C LEU A 76 1.56 -9.14 -9.98
N SER A 77 1.52 -9.35 -11.29
CA SER A 77 1.70 -10.69 -11.87
C SER A 77 3.07 -11.27 -11.50
N TYR A 78 4.14 -10.49 -11.61
CA TYR A 78 5.47 -10.93 -11.18
C TYR A 78 5.50 -11.29 -9.68
N VAL A 79 4.92 -10.45 -8.82
CA VAL A 79 4.87 -10.70 -7.37
C VAL A 79 4.07 -11.97 -7.05
N MET A 80 2.87 -12.11 -7.61
CA MET A 80 1.93 -13.17 -7.25
C MET A 80 2.25 -14.50 -7.93
N ASN A 81 2.72 -14.48 -9.17
CA ASN A 81 2.89 -15.70 -9.98
C ASN A 81 4.36 -16.19 -10.04
N GLU A 82 5.34 -15.35 -9.69
CA GLU A 82 6.76 -15.74 -9.72
C GLU A 82 7.41 -15.65 -8.33
N VAL A 83 7.37 -14.46 -7.71
CA VAL A 83 8.06 -14.21 -6.44
C VAL A 83 7.44 -15.01 -5.30
N LEU A 84 6.13 -14.92 -5.12
CA LEU A 84 5.42 -15.58 -4.01
C LEU A 84 5.54 -17.12 -4.09
N PRO A 85 5.35 -17.79 -5.24
CA PRO A 85 5.57 -19.23 -5.36
C PRO A 85 7.01 -19.64 -5.05
N LYS A 86 8.00 -18.90 -5.56
CA LYS A 86 9.42 -19.16 -5.26
C LYS A 86 9.71 -19.02 -3.77
N TYR A 87 9.16 -17.99 -3.12
CA TYR A 87 9.28 -17.82 -1.68
C TYR A 87 8.65 -18.98 -0.92
N ARG A 88 7.41 -19.36 -1.26
CA ARG A 88 6.65 -20.45 -0.63
C ARG A 88 7.35 -21.81 -0.77
N SER A 89 8.06 -22.06 -1.87
CA SER A 89 8.83 -23.30 -2.07
C SER A 89 9.95 -23.49 -1.03
N LYS A 90 10.53 -22.38 -0.54
CA LYS A 90 11.62 -22.39 0.44
C LYS A 90 11.13 -22.16 1.87
N TYR A 91 10.07 -21.37 2.01
CA TYR A 91 9.49 -20.97 3.27
C TYR A 91 7.97 -21.19 3.21
N PRO A 92 7.46 -22.38 3.58
CA PRO A 92 6.02 -22.64 3.56
C PRO A 92 5.23 -21.62 4.39
N THR A 93 4.20 -21.05 3.79
CA THR A 93 3.28 -20.07 4.40
C THR A 93 1.84 -20.40 4.01
N THR A 94 0.92 -20.34 4.96
CA THR A 94 -0.51 -20.63 4.75
C THR A 94 -1.33 -19.37 4.43
N LYS A 95 -0.96 -18.22 5.00
CA LYS A 95 -1.62 -16.93 4.77
C LYS A 95 -0.68 -15.94 4.10
N VAL A 96 -1.21 -15.04 3.27
CA VAL A 96 -0.50 -13.96 2.59
C VAL A 96 -1.17 -12.64 2.89
N TYR A 97 -0.38 -11.69 3.38
CA TYR A 97 -0.80 -10.32 3.61
C TYR A 97 0.02 -9.39 2.72
N MET A 98 -0.64 -8.37 2.15
CA MET A 98 0.01 -7.37 1.30
C MET A 98 -0.17 -5.97 1.88
N GLY A 99 0.84 -5.12 1.71
CA GLY A 99 0.71 -3.74 2.16
C GLY A 99 1.87 -2.85 1.76
N GLY A 100 1.62 -1.55 1.87
CA GLY A 100 2.55 -0.48 1.54
C GLY A 100 1.99 0.88 1.94
N SER A 101 2.72 1.94 1.62
CA SER A 101 2.27 3.32 1.84
C SER A 101 2.24 4.12 0.54
N SER A 102 1.55 5.26 0.53
CA SER A 102 1.58 6.18 -0.60
C SER A 102 1.09 5.49 -1.89
N LEU A 103 1.89 5.48 -2.97
CA LEU A 103 1.65 4.67 -4.17
C LEU A 103 1.60 3.16 -3.89
N GLY A 104 2.30 2.67 -2.87
CA GLY A 104 2.17 1.30 -2.35
C GLY A 104 0.74 0.98 -1.91
N GLY A 105 -0.01 1.97 -1.41
CA GLY A 105 -1.43 1.84 -1.10
C GLY A 105 -2.33 1.74 -2.34
N VAL A 106 -1.92 2.35 -3.47
CA VAL A 106 -2.61 2.20 -4.76
C VAL A 106 -2.48 0.76 -5.25
N ILE A 107 -1.26 0.24 -5.32
CA ILE A 107 -1.02 -1.11 -5.84
C ILE A 107 -1.52 -2.21 -4.89
N THR A 108 -1.51 -1.97 -3.57
CA THR A 108 -2.10 -2.89 -2.58
C THR A 108 -3.61 -3.02 -2.78
N LEU A 109 -4.34 -1.91 -2.98
CA LEU A 109 -5.79 -1.96 -3.25
C LEU A 109 -6.07 -2.73 -4.54
N ILE A 110 -5.28 -2.52 -5.58
CA ILE A 110 -5.42 -3.24 -6.85
C ILE A 110 -5.17 -4.74 -6.64
N ALA A 111 -4.16 -5.11 -5.85
CA ALA A 111 -3.90 -6.50 -5.51
C ALA A 111 -5.04 -7.14 -4.72
N ALA A 112 -5.61 -6.42 -3.75
CA ALA A 112 -6.74 -6.89 -2.95
C ALA A 112 -8.03 -7.09 -3.79
N LEU A 113 -8.13 -6.44 -4.96
CA LEU A 113 -9.22 -6.62 -5.92
C LEU A 113 -8.93 -7.75 -6.90
N ASP A 114 -7.72 -7.80 -7.48
CA ASP A 114 -7.37 -8.72 -8.56
C ASP A 114 -7.00 -10.12 -8.07
N TYR A 115 -6.54 -10.22 -6.82
CA TYR A 115 -6.07 -11.45 -6.18
C TYR A 115 -6.80 -11.68 -4.85
N ALA A 116 -8.08 -11.29 -4.77
CA ALA A 116 -8.91 -11.37 -3.57
C ALA A 116 -9.03 -12.80 -3.01
N ASP A 117 -8.86 -13.82 -3.86
CA ASP A 117 -8.87 -15.25 -3.53
C ASP A 117 -7.51 -15.79 -3.05
N GLN A 118 -6.43 -15.00 -3.20
CA GLN A 118 -5.05 -15.40 -2.86
C GLN A 118 -4.44 -14.57 -1.73
N ILE A 119 -5.04 -13.43 -1.39
CA ILE A 119 -4.59 -12.53 -0.32
C ILE A 119 -5.55 -12.65 0.86
N ASP A 120 -5.01 -12.97 2.04
CA ASP A 120 -5.76 -13.14 3.30
C ASP A 120 -5.98 -11.81 4.05
N GLY A 121 -5.34 -10.73 3.63
CA GLY A 121 -5.52 -9.39 4.17
C GLY A 121 -4.61 -8.36 3.55
N ALA A 122 -5.03 -7.10 3.59
CA ALA A 122 -4.30 -5.98 3.03
C ALA A 122 -4.19 -4.80 4.01
N PHE A 123 -3.16 -3.99 3.87
CA PHE A 123 -3.12 -2.67 4.52
C PHE A 123 -2.46 -1.58 3.65
N GLY A 124 -2.97 -0.36 3.75
CA GLY A 124 -2.44 0.81 3.05
C GLY A 124 -2.31 2.01 3.99
N LEU A 125 -1.11 2.58 4.09
CA LEU A 125 -0.87 3.76 4.95
C LEU A 125 -0.67 5.03 4.11
N SER A 126 -1.26 6.14 4.50
CA SER A 126 -1.15 7.41 3.78
C SER A 126 -1.39 7.25 2.27
N ASN A 127 -2.55 6.68 1.92
CA ASN A 127 -2.81 6.18 0.56
C ASN A 127 -2.88 7.31 -0.48
N SER A 128 -2.02 7.27 -1.50
CA SER A 128 -2.02 8.28 -2.59
C SER A 128 -3.09 8.00 -3.65
N TRP A 129 -4.30 7.62 -3.24
CA TRP A 129 -5.38 7.24 -4.16
C TRP A 129 -5.87 8.38 -5.05
N TRP A 130 -5.75 9.63 -4.59
CA TRP A 130 -5.98 10.83 -5.41
C TRP A 130 -5.19 10.80 -6.74
N PHE A 131 -4.10 10.03 -6.81
CA PHE A 131 -3.31 9.83 -8.02
C PHE A 131 -4.13 9.19 -9.16
N VAL A 132 -4.99 8.21 -8.86
CA VAL A 132 -5.78 7.43 -9.84
C VAL A 132 -7.21 7.15 -9.36
N GLU A 133 -7.77 8.08 -8.59
CA GLU A 133 -9.05 7.92 -7.87
C GLU A 133 -10.18 7.42 -8.77
N LYS A 134 -10.41 8.07 -9.92
CA LYS A 134 -11.50 7.70 -10.84
C LYS A 134 -11.35 6.27 -11.37
N GLN A 135 -10.11 5.85 -11.63
CA GLN A 135 -9.82 4.51 -12.12
C GLN A 135 -10.01 3.47 -11.01
N LEU A 136 -9.58 3.77 -9.78
CA LEU A 136 -9.80 2.91 -8.62
C LEU A 136 -11.28 2.75 -8.30
N VAL A 137 -12.06 3.84 -8.28
CA VAL A 137 -13.53 3.78 -8.10
C VAL A 137 -14.16 2.87 -9.15
N ARG A 138 -13.84 3.07 -10.43
CA ARG A 138 -14.35 2.20 -11.51
C ARG A 138 -13.95 0.74 -11.31
N LYS A 139 -12.70 0.47 -10.92
CA LYS A 139 -12.23 -0.91 -10.68
C LYS A 139 -13.01 -1.56 -9.54
N ILE A 140 -13.23 -0.83 -8.44
CA ILE A 140 -14.05 -1.29 -7.31
C ILE A 140 -15.48 -1.55 -7.78
N GLU A 141 -16.11 -0.63 -8.49
CA GLU A 141 -17.48 -0.79 -9.02
C GLU A 141 -17.65 -2.09 -9.84
N HIS A 142 -16.65 -2.45 -10.64
CA HIS A 142 -16.67 -3.67 -11.46
C HIS A 142 -16.20 -4.94 -10.73
N PHE A 143 -15.62 -4.82 -9.54
CA PHE A 143 -15.19 -5.97 -8.76
C PHE A 143 -16.38 -6.83 -8.34
N LYS A 144 -16.23 -8.14 -8.58
CA LYS A 144 -17.18 -9.21 -8.25
C LYS A 144 -16.42 -10.24 -7.42
N GLY A 145 -16.63 -10.21 -6.11
CA GLY A 145 -15.96 -11.08 -5.15
C GLY A 145 -16.10 -10.54 -3.74
N VAL A 146 -15.41 -11.18 -2.81
CA VAL A 146 -15.35 -10.76 -1.41
C VAL A 146 -13.99 -10.13 -1.15
N LEU A 147 -13.97 -8.88 -0.71
CA LEU A 147 -12.72 -8.23 -0.32
C LEU A 147 -12.14 -8.91 0.92
N PRO A 148 -10.82 -9.16 0.97
CA PRO A 148 -10.17 -9.60 2.19
C PRO A 148 -10.21 -8.48 3.25
N PRO A 149 -9.90 -8.77 4.53
CA PRO A 149 -9.73 -7.75 5.54
C PRO A 149 -8.77 -6.65 5.06
N PHE A 150 -9.19 -5.38 5.11
CA PHE A 150 -8.38 -4.27 4.61
C PHE A 150 -8.30 -3.12 5.62
N TYR A 151 -7.09 -2.83 6.09
CA TYR A 151 -6.78 -1.62 6.85
C TYR A 151 -6.37 -0.47 5.91
N LEU A 152 -6.90 0.73 6.11
CA LEU A 152 -6.49 1.91 5.37
C LEU A 152 -6.42 3.14 6.27
N ASP A 153 -5.39 3.97 6.10
CA ASP A 153 -5.31 5.23 6.81
C ASP A 153 -4.81 6.41 5.95
N THR A 154 -5.02 7.60 6.51
CA THR A 154 -4.51 8.88 6.02
C THR A 154 -4.25 9.81 7.21
N GLY A 155 -3.09 10.44 7.24
CA GLY A 155 -2.73 11.46 8.21
C GLY A 155 -3.34 12.82 7.87
N THR A 156 -3.44 13.71 8.86
CA THR A 156 -3.93 15.10 8.61
C THR A 156 -2.83 16.08 8.20
N LYS A 157 -1.55 15.66 8.21
CA LYS A 157 -0.37 16.47 7.82
C LYS A 157 0.50 15.78 6.77
N GLU A 158 -0.13 15.20 5.74
CA GLU A 158 0.55 14.51 4.62
C GLU A 158 1.50 15.44 3.82
N SER A 159 1.27 16.74 3.84
CA SER A 159 2.04 17.75 3.13
C SER A 159 1.97 19.10 3.86
N GLU A 160 2.96 19.95 3.62
CA GLU A 160 2.93 21.36 4.02
C GLU A 160 1.82 22.15 3.29
N ASN A 161 1.31 21.63 2.15
CA ASN A 161 0.22 22.25 1.42
C ASN A 161 -1.15 21.75 1.92
N PRO A 162 -2.01 22.62 2.50
CA PRO A 162 -3.34 22.22 2.99
C PRO A 162 -4.24 21.62 1.90
N LYS A 163 -4.11 22.05 0.64
CA LYS A 163 -4.91 21.48 -0.47
C LYS A 163 -4.51 20.04 -0.77
N THR A 164 -3.23 19.71 -0.62
CA THR A 164 -2.75 18.33 -0.77
C THR A 164 -3.29 17.45 0.35
N ASN A 165 -3.28 17.94 1.60
CA ASN A 165 -3.87 17.21 2.74
C ASN A 165 -5.37 16.92 2.53
N LEU A 166 -6.12 17.90 2.05
CA LEU A 166 -7.53 17.70 1.69
C LEU A 166 -7.70 16.68 0.56
N GLY A 167 -6.79 16.66 -0.42
CA GLY A 167 -6.78 15.68 -1.51
C GLY A 167 -6.63 14.24 -1.00
N TYR A 168 -5.69 14.01 -0.08
CA TYR A 168 -5.53 12.70 0.58
C TYR A 168 -6.81 12.27 1.30
N LEU A 169 -7.33 13.10 2.21
CA LEU A 169 -8.54 12.80 2.99
C LEU A 169 -9.76 12.53 2.12
N LYS A 170 -9.99 13.36 1.10
CA LYS A 170 -11.12 13.21 0.18
C LYS A 170 -11.01 11.92 -0.65
N SER A 171 -9.79 11.59 -1.11
CA SER A 171 -9.60 10.35 -1.87
C SER A 171 -9.77 9.11 -1.01
N GLN A 172 -9.34 9.15 0.25
CA GLN A 172 -9.64 8.08 1.22
C GLN A 172 -11.14 7.91 1.41
N GLU A 173 -11.88 8.99 1.67
CA GLU A 173 -13.34 8.95 1.84
C GLU A 173 -14.03 8.38 0.59
N THR A 174 -13.65 8.85 -0.60
CA THR A 174 -14.23 8.41 -1.87
C THR A 174 -14.03 6.91 -2.10
N ILE A 175 -12.82 6.42 -1.86
CA ILE A 175 -12.50 5.00 -2.05
C ILE A 175 -13.14 4.14 -0.96
N LEU A 176 -13.12 4.59 0.31
CA LEU A 176 -13.80 3.89 1.40
C LEU A 176 -15.29 3.71 1.09
N ASN A 177 -15.97 4.78 0.65
CA ASN A 177 -17.39 4.73 0.29
C ASN A 177 -17.66 3.75 -0.86
N ALA A 178 -16.74 3.58 -1.80
CA ALA A 178 -16.87 2.57 -2.84
C ALA A 178 -16.64 1.14 -2.31
N LEU A 179 -15.65 0.95 -1.42
CA LEU A 179 -15.29 -0.36 -0.87
C LEU A 179 -16.36 -0.92 0.07
N ILE A 180 -16.97 -0.11 0.93
CA ILE A 180 -17.99 -0.58 1.90
C ILE A 180 -19.27 -1.09 1.23
N LEU A 181 -19.50 -0.72 -0.04
CA LEU A 181 -20.61 -1.23 -0.84
C LEU A 181 -20.36 -2.63 -1.41
N LYS A 182 -19.15 -3.17 -1.24
CA LYS A 182 -18.76 -4.51 -1.68
C LYS A 182 -18.85 -5.50 -0.53
N GLU A 183 -19.11 -6.77 -0.88
CA GLU A 183 -18.96 -7.85 0.07
C GLU A 183 -17.50 -7.87 0.55
N ASN A 184 -17.30 -7.87 1.86
CA ASN A 184 -15.98 -7.73 2.46
C ASN A 184 -15.90 -8.45 3.79
N ASN A 185 -14.69 -8.92 4.12
CA ASN A 185 -14.37 -9.59 5.38
C ASN A 185 -13.89 -8.62 6.48
N GLY A 186 -14.21 -7.33 6.35
CA GLY A 186 -13.87 -6.29 7.31
C GLY A 186 -12.98 -5.20 6.72
N ILE A 187 -13.41 -3.95 6.83
CA ILE A 187 -12.62 -2.78 6.45
C ILE A 187 -12.44 -1.92 7.71
N LYS A 188 -11.20 -1.55 8.02
CA LYS A 188 -10.89 -0.55 9.05
C LYS A 188 -10.26 0.66 8.39
N ALA A 189 -10.87 1.82 8.57
CA ALA A 189 -10.39 3.08 8.05
C ALA A 189 -10.12 4.07 9.18
N GLU A 190 -8.95 4.72 9.17
CA GLU A 190 -8.58 5.69 10.19
C GLU A 190 -8.07 7.00 9.59
N VAL A 191 -8.35 8.11 10.28
CA VAL A 191 -7.74 9.41 10.03
C VAL A 191 -6.81 9.69 11.19
N ILE A 192 -5.51 9.80 10.91
CA ILE A 192 -4.47 9.88 11.94
C ILE A 192 -4.10 11.33 12.18
N GLN A 193 -4.56 11.88 13.30
CA GLN A 193 -4.37 13.29 13.60
C GLN A 193 -2.88 13.64 13.76
N GLY A 194 -2.41 14.61 12.97
CA GLY A 194 -1.04 15.12 13.03
C GLY A 194 0.00 14.28 12.29
N ALA A 195 -0.36 13.09 11.81
CA ALA A 195 0.56 12.20 11.11
C ALA A 195 0.96 12.75 9.73
N LYS A 196 2.22 12.50 9.38
CA LYS A 196 2.89 12.93 8.16
C LYS A 196 3.03 11.80 7.13
N HIS A 197 3.29 12.20 5.89
CA HIS A 197 3.62 11.30 4.77
C HIS A 197 5.08 10.84 4.84
N PHE A 198 5.44 10.08 5.87
CA PHE A 198 6.84 9.73 6.12
C PHE A 198 7.01 8.41 6.86
N GLU A 199 8.15 7.75 6.64
CA GLU A 199 8.45 6.40 7.12
C GLU A 199 8.36 6.26 8.64
N THR A 200 8.86 7.27 9.38
CA THR A 200 8.80 7.23 10.85
C THR A 200 7.38 7.28 11.38
N ASP A 201 6.47 7.98 10.69
CA ASP A 201 5.07 8.05 11.10
C ASP A 201 4.33 6.77 10.75
N TRP A 202 4.67 6.12 9.62
CA TRP A 202 4.16 4.78 9.28
C TRP A 202 4.62 3.73 10.30
N ALA A 203 5.88 3.79 10.73
CA ALA A 203 6.44 2.88 11.73
C ALA A 203 5.66 2.90 13.06
N ILE A 204 5.23 4.08 13.53
CA ILE A 204 4.46 4.23 14.78
C ILE A 204 3.14 3.44 14.75
N ARG A 205 2.49 3.39 13.58
CA ARG A 205 1.16 2.79 13.41
C ARG A 205 1.21 1.29 13.16
N LEU A 206 2.33 0.81 12.64
CA LEU A 206 2.47 -0.50 12.05
C LEU A 206 2.06 -1.65 13.00
N LEU A 207 2.41 -1.58 14.28
CA LEU A 207 2.07 -2.62 15.25
C LEU A 207 0.56 -2.83 15.37
N GLU A 208 -0.20 -1.76 15.59
CA GLU A 208 -1.66 -1.81 15.75
C GLU A 208 -2.35 -2.27 14.46
N VAL A 209 -1.82 -1.87 13.30
CA VAL A 209 -2.29 -2.36 11.99
C VAL A 209 -2.13 -3.87 11.88
N LEU A 210 -0.94 -4.38 12.20
CA LEU A 210 -0.64 -5.81 12.11
C LEU A 210 -1.47 -6.63 13.11
N ILE A 211 -1.65 -6.15 14.34
CA ILE A 211 -2.50 -6.79 15.36
C ILE A 211 -3.96 -6.88 14.87
N TRP A 212 -4.48 -5.81 14.27
CA TRP A 212 -5.85 -5.82 13.76
C TRP A 212 -6.01 -6.76 12.57
N LEU A 213 -5.02 -6.77 11.66
CA LEU A 213 -5.10 -7.46 10.37
C LEU A 213 -4.83 -8.97 10.48
N ILE A 214 -3.82 -9.36 11.27
CA ILE A 214 -3.34 -10.74 11.36
C ILE A 214 -3.93 -11.37 12.63
N LYS A 215 -5.10 -12.00 12.46
CA LYS A 215 -5.79 -12.79 13.49
C LYS A 215 -5.59 -14.29 13.31
#